data_AF-A0A539EL42-F1
#
_entry.id   AF-A0A539EL42-F1
#
_cell.length_a   1.000
_cell.length_b   1.000
_cell.length_c   1.000
_cell.angle_alpha   90.00
_cell.angle_beta   90.00
_cell.angle_gamma   90.00
#
_symmetry.space_group_name_H-M   'P 1'
#
loop_
_entity.id
_entity.type
_entity.pdbx_description
1 polymer ?
#
loop_
_entity_poly.entity_id
_entity_poly.type
_entity_poly.pdbx_seq_one_letter_code
_entity_poly.pdbx_strand_id
1 'polypeptide(L)'
;AAASEGFLYFVSRLGVTGASSSLAPGAEAELARVKRAAGSLPVAFGFGVSTPEQAAAAARLADGVVVGSALVRLLEGKDPAANAERLAGQAAALAAAMRRTAC
;
A
#
# COMPACT_ATOMS: atom_id res chain seq x y z
N ALA A 1 -1.55 -0.53 -20.51
CA ALA A 1 -0.10 -0.51 -20.22
C ALA A 1 0.71 0.26 -21.27
N ALA A 2 0.45 0.11 -22.58
CA ALA A 2 1.29 0.69 -23.65
C ALA A 2 1.46 2.23 -23.66
N ALA A 3 0.71 2.98 -22.84
CA ALA A 3 0.82 4.43 -22.70
C ALA A 3 1.06 4.88 -21.24
N SER A 4 1.61 4.00 -20.40
CA SER A 4 1.87 4.28 -18.98
C SER A 4 3.36 4.11 -18.67
N GLU A 5 3.89 4.95 -17.77
CA GLU A 5 5.29 4.95 -17.37
C GLU A 5 5.41 4.83 -15.84
N GLY A 6 6.57 4.38 -15.35
CA GLY A 6 6.82 4.19 -13.93
C GLY A 6 6.14 2.93 -13.38
N PHE A 7 4.91 3.07 -12.86
CA PHE A 7 4.14 1.98 -12.26
C PHE A 7 2.63 2.16 -12.48
N LEU A 8 1.86 1.07 -12.42
CA LEU A 8 0.41 1.13 -12.42
C LEU A 8 -0.11 1.24 -10.98
N TYR A 9 -0.90 2.27 -10.71
CA TYR A 9 -1.54 2.46 -9.42
C TYR A 9 -2.90 1.75 -9.37
N PHE A 10 -2.96 0.60 -8.69
CA PHE A 10 -4.17 -0.17 -8.54
C PHE A 10 -4.94 0.22 -7.27
N VAL A 11 -6.12 0.81 -7.46
CA VAL A 11 -7.03 1.22 -6.39
C VAL A 11 -8.19 0.25 -6.31
N SER A 12 -8.21 -0.61 -5.28
CA SER A 12 -9.37 -1.47 -5.02
C SER A 12 -10.44 -0.70 -4.24
N ARG A 13 -11.49 -0.24 -4.92
CA ARG A 13 -12.67 0.39 -4.30
C ARG A 13 -13.52 -0.57 -3.45
N LEU A 14 -13.22 -1.87 -3.45
CA LEU A 14 -14.05 -2.89 -2.82
C LEU A 14 -13.80 -3.06 -1.30
N GLY A 15 -12.75 -2.47 -0.74
CA GLY A 15 -12.45 -2.55 0.69
C GLY A 15 -12.53 -1.20 1.34
N VAL A 16 -13.61 -0.90 2.07
CA VAL A 16 -13.71 0.33 2.88
C VAL A 16 -12.46 0.52 3.73
N THR A 17 -11.94 1.75 3.73
CA THR A 17 -10.76 2.17 4.48
C THR A 17 -10.89 1.80 5.96
N GLY A 18 -9.96 0.97 6.47
CA GLY A 18 -9.70 0.82 7.90
C GLY A 18 -10.31 -0.38 8.64
N ALA A 19 -11.01 -1.31 7.99
CA ALA A 19 -11.81 -2.30 8.74
C ALA A 19 -11.50 -3.80 8.51
N SER A 20 -10.57 -4.19 7.65
CA SER A 20 -10.19 -5.60 7.54
C SER A 20 -8.69 -5.81 7.31
N SER A 21 -8.14 -6.80 8.00
CA SER A 21 -6.82 -7.39 7.76
C SER A 21 -6.78 -8.20 6.46
N SER A 22 -7.93 -8.44 5.83
CA SER A 22 -8.06 -9.09 4.53
C SER A 22 -8.38 -8.09 3.42
N LEU A 23 -7.82 -8.34 2.24
CA LEU A 23 -8.23 -7.67 1.01
C LEU A 23 -9.71 -7.97 0.73
N ALA A 24 -10.41 -7.02 0.12
CA ALA A 24 -11.80 -7.21 -0.23
C ALA A 24 -11.99 -8.48 -1.10
N PRO A 25 -13.10 -9.22 -0.93
CA PRO A 25 -13.40 -10.37 -1.77
C PRO A 25 -13.27 -10.02 -3.26
N GLY A 26 -12.47 -10.80 -4.01
CA GLY A 26 -12.23 -10.58 -5.43
C GLY A 26 -11.11 -9.59 -5.78
N ALA A 27 -10.59 -8.81 -4.82
CA ALA A 27 -9.49 -7.87 -5.07
C ALA A 27 -8.22 -8.58 -5.54
N GLU A 28 -7.94 -9.79 -5.04
CA GLU A 28 -6.78 -10.58 -5.48
C GLU A 28 -6.92 -11.02 -6.94
N ALA A 29 -8.11 -11.50 -7.33
CA ALA A 29 -8.39 -11.93 -8.70
C ALA A 29 -8.30 -10.76 -9.68
N GLU A 30 -8.80 -9.59 -9.28
CA GLU A 30 -8.72 -8.37 -10.09
C GLU A 30 -7.29 -7.85 -10.19
N LEU A 31 -6.55 -7.80 -9.08
CA LEU A 31 -5.13 -7.46 -9.09
C LEU A 31 -4.34 -8.41 -10.00
N ALA A 32 -4.63 -9.72 -9.97
CA ALA A 32 -3.99 -10.68 -10.85
C ALA A 32 -4.33 -10.43 -12.33
N ARG A 33 -5.56 -10.03 -12.67
CA ARG A 33 -5.92 -9.62 -14.04
C ARG A 33 -5.14 -8.37 -14.46
N VAL A 34 -5.07 -7.37 -13.59
CA VAL A 34 -4.34 -6.12 -13.84
C VAL A 34 -2.86 -6.39 -14.04
N LYS A 35 -2.22 -7.22 -13.19
CA LYS A 35 -0.80 -7.60 -13.35
C LYS A 35 -0.55 -8.28 -14.70
N ARG A 36 -1.43 -9.18 -15.15
CA ARG A 36 -1.30 -9.79 -16.49
C ARG A 36 -1.43 -8.77 -17.62
N ALA A 37 -2.27 -7.75 -17.45
CA ALA A 37 -2.44 -6.68 -18.43
C ALA A 37 -1.39 -5.55 -18.32
N ALA A 38 -0.59 -5.54 -17.24
CA ALA A 38 0.39 -4.49 -16.94
C ALA A 38 1.64 -4.55 -17.83
N GLY A 39 1.88 -5.69 -18.49
CA GLY A 39 3.10 -5.90 -19.27
C GLY A 39 4.33 -5.91 -18.36
N SER A 40 5.30 -5.04 -18.63
CA SER A 40 6.52 -4.88 -17.83
C SER A 40 6.41 -3.87 -16.69
N LEU A 41 5.27 -3.18 -16.55
CA LEU A 41 5.11 -2.16 -15.50
C LEU A 41 4.80 -2.81 -14.15
N PRO A 42 5.51 -2.43 -13.07
CA PRO A 42 5.15 -2.86 -11.72
C PRO A 42 3.77 -2.31 -11.34
N VAL A 43 3.00 -3.08 -10.57
CA VAL A 43 1.67 -2.70 -10.09
C VAL A 43 1.73 -2.44 -8.60
N ALA A 44 1.42 -1.21 -8.19
CA ALA A 44 1.36 -0.80 -6.79
C ALA A 44 -0.08 -0.81 -6.26
N PHE A 45 -0.32 -1.38 -5.09
CA PHE A 45 -1.62 -1.42 -4.43
C PHE A 45 -1.84 -0.19 -3.52
N GLY A 46 -3.01 0.45 -3.60
CA GLY A 46 -3.19 1.80 -3.05
C GLY A 46 -4.45 2.12 -2.26
N PHE A 47 -5.09 1.17 -1.57
CA PHE A 47 -6.32 1.51 -0.84
C PHE A 47 -6.41 0.87 0.54
N GLY A 48 -6.65 1.69 1.57
CA GLY A 48 -6.98 1.22 2.92
C GLY A 48 -5.83 0.65 3.75
N VAL A 49 -4.57 0.79 3.30
CA VAL A 49 -3.40 0.35 4.06
C VAL A 49 -3.08 1.37 5.15
N SER A 50 -3.12 0.95 6.41
CA SER A 50 -2.75 1.78 7.56
C SER A 50 -1.80 1.09 8.54
N THR A 51 -1.67 -0.24 8.48
CA THR A 51 -0.79 -1.01 9.38
C THR A 51 0.33 -1.75 8.62
N PRO A 52 1.45 -2.07 9.30
CA PRO A 52 2.51 -2.91 8.74
C PRO A 52 2.03 -4.28 8.25
N GLU A 53 1.06 -4.90 8.92
CA GLU A 53 0.50 -6.21 8.56
C GLU A 53 -0.29 -6.12 7.25
N GLN A 54 -1.09 -5.06 7.08
CA GLN A 54 -1.80 -4.79 5.83
C GLN A 54 -0.83 -4.52 4.68
N ALA A 55 0.26 -3.77 4.95
CA ALA A 55 1.29 -3.50 3.96
C ALA A 55 2.02 -4.77 3.53
N ALA A 56 2.37 -5.65 4.48
CA ALA A 56 2.96 -6.95 4.19
C ALA A 56 2.02 -7.85 3.39
N ALA A 57 0.73 -7.92 3.74
CA ALA A 57 -0.27 -8.69 3.01
C ALA A 57 -0.42 -8.19 1.56
N ALA A 58 -0.50 -6.87 1.36
CA ALA A 58 -0.57 -6.27 0.03
C ALA A 58 0.70 -6.51 -0.79
N ALA A 59 1.88 -6.43 -0.18
CA ALA A 59 3.17 -6.66 -0.83
C ALA A 59 3.39 -8.12 -1.28
N ARG A 60 2.62 -9.09 -0.77
CA ARG A 60 2.63 -10.47 -1.29
C ARG A 60 1.97 -10.59 -2.66
N LEU A 61 1.11 -9.65 -3.04
CA LEU A 61 0.31 -9.72 -4.26
C LEU A 61 0.71 -8.65 -5.28
N ALA A 62 1.09 -7.47 -4.80
CA ALA A 62 1.49 -6.33 -5.61
C ALA A 62 3.01 -6.11 -5.58
N ASP A 63 3.52 -5.41 -6.58
CA ASP A 63 4.96 -5.08 -6.69
C ASP A 63 5.33 -3.86 -5.84
N GLY A 64 4.33 -3.16 -5.30
CA GLY A 64 4.49 -2.04 -4.38
C GLY A 64 3.22 -1.75 -3.59
N VAL A 65 3.33 -0.92 -2.56
CA VAL A 65 2.22 -0.48 -1.72
C VAL A 65 2.29 1.03 -1.51
N VAL A 66 1.15 1.70 -1.63
CA VAL A 66 1.02 3.15 -1.39
C VAL A 66 0.20 3.39 -0.13
N VAL A 67 0.76 4.20 0.77
CA VAL A 67 0.15 4.55 2.06
C VAL A 67 0.05 6.07 2.15
N GLY A 68 -1.18 6.59 2.08
CA GLY A 68 -1.45 8.04 2.12
C GLY A 68 -2.00 8.49 3.47
N SER A 69 -3.32 8.38 3.65
CA SER A 69 -4.04 8.97 4.78
C SER A 69 -3.53 8.55 6.16
N ALA A 70 -2.98 7.35 6.31
CA ALA A 70 -2.41 6.90 7.58
C ALA A 70 -1.15 7.71 7.95
N LEU A 71 -0.30 8.06 6.98
CA LEU A 71 0.90 8.87 7.20
C LEU A 71 0.55 10.35 7.38
N VAL A 72 -0.39 10.87 6.58
CA VAL A 72 -0.82 12.28 6.68
C VAL A 72 -1.42 12.59 8.05
N ARG A 73 -2.21 11.68 8.63
CA ARG A 73 -2.78 11.86 9.98
C ARG A 73 -1.73 12.06 11.08
N LEU A 74 -0.52 11.52 10.90
CA LEU A 74 0.58 11.71 11.86
C LEU A 74 1.12 13.15 11.85
N LEU A 75 0.85 13.90 10.78
CA LEU A 75 1.27 15.29 10.60
C LEU A 75 0.28 16.31 11.17
N GLU A 76 -0.91 15.88 11.61
CA GLU A 76 -1.96 16.78 12.12
C GLU A 76 -1.70 17.30 13.56
N GLY A 77 -0.65 16.79 14.23
CA GLY A 77 -0.27 17.24 15.57
C GLY A 77 0.30 18.66 15.60
N LYS A 78 0.26 19.31 16.77
CA LYS A 78 0.76 20.68 16.96
C LYS A 78 2.29 20.81 17.05
N ASP A 79 3.00 19.69 17.22
CA ASP A 79 4.46 19.64 17.33
C ASP A 79 5.08 19.04 16.06
N PRO A 80 5.69 19.86 15.18
CA PRO A 80 6.28 19.39 13.94
C PRO A 80 7.40 18.36 14.14
N ALA A 81 8.20 18.48 15.21
CA ALA A 81 9.30 17.57 15.46
C ALA A 81 8.79 16.17 15.87
N ALA A 82 7.83 16.14 16.80
CA ALA A 82 7.19 14.89 17.20
C ALA A 82 6.37 14.26 16.05
N ASN A 83 5.77 15.07 15.18
CA ASN A 83 5.09 14.58 13.98
C ASN A 83 6.06 13.90 13.00
N ALA A 84 7.21 14.53 12.75
CA ALA A 84 8.24 13.99 11.86
C ALA A 84 8.81 12.67 12.39
N GLU A 85 9.06 12.57 13.70
CA GLU A 85 9.53 11.32 14.33
C GLU A 85 8.51 10.19 14.17
N ARG A 86 7.23 10.47 14.45
CA ARG A 86 6.14 9.48 14.27
C ARG A 86 5.99 9.05 12.83
N LEU A 87 6.06 9.98 11.88
CA LEU A 87 6.02 9.69 10.44
C LEU A 87 7.17 8.76 10.04
N ALA A 88 8.40 9.10 10.45
CA ALA A 88 9.59 8.30 10.14
C ALA A 88 9.49 6.89 10.74
N GLY A 89 9.05 6.78 12.00
CA GLY A 89 8.83 5.50 12.66
C GLY A 89 7.79 4.63 11.95
N GLN A 90 6.64 5.21 11.58
CA GLN A 90 5.59 4.48 10.86
C GLN A 90 6.04 4.05 9.46
N ALA A 91 6.70 4.92 8.72
CA ALA A 91 7.24 4.60 7.39
C ALA A 91 8.28 3.47 7.47
N ALA A 92 9.17 3.50 8.46
CA ALA A 92 10.16 2.46 8.69
C ALA A 92 9.50 1.11 9.04
N ALA A 93 8.47 1.12 9.88
CA ALA A 93 7.72 -0.09 10.25
C ALA A 93 7.00 -0.72 9.05
N LEU A 94 6.34 0.09 8.22
CA LEU A 94 5.70 -0.36 6.98
C LEU A 94 6.73 -1.00 6.03
N ALA A 95 7.84 -0.30 5.77
CA ALA A 95 8.90 -0.80 4.88
C ALA A 95 9.55 -2.09 5.41
N ALA A 96 9.78 -2.19 6.73
CA ALA A 96 10.32 -3.39 7.34
C ALA A 96 9.38 -4.59 7.20
N ALA A 97 8.07 -4.38 7.34
CA ALA A 97 7.09 -5.45 7.17
C ALA A 97 7.06 -6.00 5.74
N MET A 98 7.15 -5.12 4.74
CA MET A 98 7.19 -5.51 3.33
C MET A 98 8.48 -6.24 2.95
N ARG A 99 9.63 -5.87 3.54
CA ARG A 99 10.90 -6.59 3.30
C ARG A 99 10.89 -8.02 3.83
N ARG A 100 10.25 -8.26 4.99
CA ARG A 100 10.14 -9.60 5.58
C ARG A 100 9.31 -10.57 4.73
N THR A 101 8.45 -10.07 3.86
CA THR A 101 7.62 -10.88 2.96
C THR A 101 8.29 -11.23 1.63
N ALA A 102 9.40 -10.58 1.29
CA ALA A 102 10.16 -10.84 0.07
C ALA A 102 11.23 -11.94 0.24
N CYS A 103 11.38 -12.49 1.44
CA CYS A 103 12.29 -13.58 1.79
C CYS A 103 11.54 -14.91 1.95
#